data_AF-A0A9W6L582-F1
#
_entry.id   AF-A0A9W6L582-F1
#
_cell.length_a   1.000
_cell.length_b   1.000
_cell.length_c   1.000
_cell.angle_alpha   90.00
_cell.angle_beta   90.00
_cell.angle_gamma   90.00
#
_symmetry.space_group_name_H-M   'P 1'
#
loop_
_entity.id
_entity.type
_entity.pdbx_description
1 polymer ?
#
loop_
_entity_poly.entity_id
_entity_poly.type
_entity_poly.pdbx_seq_one_letter_code
_entity_poly.pdbx_strand_id
1 'polypeptide(L)'
;MHERDVWQQLSADRDLINRAARQLRHDTVMDQYAGRTNPDPAFGLASVLDEIALRLGDLDVRIRAKAVEVCRDLVELRRPADQ
;
A
#
# COMPACT_ATOMS: atom_id res chain seq x y z
N MET A 1 21.10 14.01 -14.17
CA MET A 1 20.40 14.49 -12.94
C MET A 1 19.01 13.87 -12.84
N HIS A 2 18.22 13.82 -13.92
CA HIS A 2 16.83 13.31 -13.91
C HIS A 2 16.66 11.82 -13.53
N GLU A 3 17.59 10.94 -13.90
CA GLU A 3 17.45 9.49 -13.66
C GLU A 3 17.50 9.12 -12.17
N ARG A 4 18.27 9.88 -11.38
CA ARG A 4 18.33 9.73 -9.92
C ARG A 4 17.02 10.14 -9.27
N ASP A 5 16.39 11.22 -9.75
CA ASP A 5 15.14 11.74 -9.21
C ASP A 5 13.99 10.76 -9.48
N VAL A 6 13.93 10.19 -10.69
CA VAL A 6 12.94 9.15 -11.06
C VAL A 6 13.12 7.90 -10.20
N TRP A 7 14.35 7.44 -10.00
CA TRP A 7 14.62 6.28 -9.16
C TRP A 7 14.22 6.51 -7.69
N GLN A 8 14.54 7.68 -7.13
CA GLN A 8 14.15 8.04 -5.77
C GLN A 8 12.62 8.10 -5.63
N GLN A 9 11.92 8.67 -6.60
CA GLN A 9 10.46 8.71 -6.60
C GLN A 9 9.87 7.29 -6.64
N LEU A 10 10.35 6.43 -7.53
CA LEU A 10 9.89 5.04 -7.60
C LEU A 10 10.18 4.26 -6.31
N SER A 11 11.32 4.53 -5.65
CA SER A 11 11.63 3.92 -4.36
C SER A 11 10.65 4.36 -3.28
N ALA A 12 10.38 5.66 -3.18
CA ALA A 12 9.44 6.21 -2.20
C ALA A 12 8.01 5.70 -2.41
N ASP A 13 7.57 5.64 -3.66
CA ASP A 13 6.25 5.10 -4.04
C ASP A 13 6.15 3.62 -3.66
N ARG A 14 7.18 2.81 -3.96
CA ARG A 14 7.25 1.40 -3.57
C ARG A 14 7.16 1.21 -2.06
N ASP A 15 7.89 2.02 -1.29
CA ASP A 15 7.88 1.94 0.17
C ASP A 15 6.51 2.31 0.76
N LEU A 16 5.79 3.26 0.16
CA LEU A 16 4.43 3.58 0.57
C LEU A 16 3.47 2.41 0.31
N ILE A 17 3.51 1.83 -0.89
CA ILE A 17 2.64 0.70 -1.26
C ILE A 17 2.91 -0.51 -0.36
N ASN A 18 4.17 -0.84 -0.12
CA ASN A 18 4.56 -1.94 0.77
C ASN A 18 4.06 -1.73 2.21
N ARG A 19 4.10 -0.48 2.71
CA ARG A 19 3.55 -0.15 4.03
C ARG A 19 2.05 -0.34 4.08
N ALA A 20 1.31 0.12 3.07
CA ALA A 20 -0.14 -0.08 2.98
C ALA A 20 -0.51 -1.58 2.95
N ALA A 21 0.20 -2.39 2.15
CA ALA A 21 -0.01 -3.83 2.08
C ALA A 21 0.26 -4.53 3.43
N ARG A 22 1.36 -4.17 4.10
CA ARG A 22 1.68 -4.69 5.44
C ARG A 22 0.61 -4.32 6.45
N GLN A 23 0.13 -3.07 6.41
CA GLN A 23 -0.90 -2.60 7.32
C GLN A 23 -2.21 -3.35 7.13
N LEU A 24 -2.65 -3.55 5.88
CA LEU A 24 -3.85 -4.35 5.58
C LEU A 24 -3.78 -5.75 6.20
N ARG A 25 -2.64 -6.44 6.04
CA ARG A 25 -2.43 -7.76 6.65
C ARG A 25 -2.48 -7.70 8.17
N HIS A 26 -1.80 -6.73 8.76
CA HIS A 26 -1.76 -6.56 10.21
C HIS A 26 -3.16 -6.35 10.79
N ASP A 27 -3.93 -5.42 10.21
CA ASP A 27 -5.28 -5.10 10.67
C ASP A 27 -6.22 -6.31 10.50
N THR A 28 -6.07 -7.04 9.39
CA THR A 28 -6.84 -8.27 9.17
C THR A 28 -6.55 -9.31 10.24
N VAL A 29 -5.28 -9.48 10.62
CA VAL A 29 -4.90 -10.39 11.71
C VAL A 29 -5.49 -9.92 13.04
N MET A 30 -5.46 -8.61 13.33
CA MET A 30 -6.05 -8.06 14.56
C MET A 30 -7.56 -8.22 14.60
N ASP A 31 -8.24 -8.05 13.46
CA ASP A 31 -9.67 -8.25 13.30
C ASP A 31 -10.07 -9.70 13.54
N GLN A 32 -9.27 -10.65 13.07
CA GLN A 32 -9.46 -12.07 13.35
C GLN A 32 -9.32 -12.37 14.84
N TYR A 33 -8.33 -11.78 15.53
CA TYR A 33 -8.23 -11.87 16.99
C TYR A 33 -9.42 -11.26 17.72
N ALA A 34 -10.03 -10.21 17.17
CA ALA A 34 -11.26 -9.60 17.68
C ALA A 34 -12.54 -10.42 17.34
N GLY A 35 -12.41 -11.58 16.70
CA GLY A 35 -13.53 -12.46 16.35
C GLY A 35 -14.28 -12.07 15.08
N ARG A 36 -13.78 -11.13 14.27
CA ARG A 36 -14.38 -10.81 12.96
C ARG A 36 -14.09 -11.92 11.95
N THR A 37 -15.11 -12.30 11.19
CA THR A 37 -15.04 -13.39 10.22
C THR A 37 -15.25 -12.86 8.80
N ASN A 38 -14.16 -12.59 8.08
CA ASN A 38 -14.03 -12.53 6.60
C ASN A 38 -12.69 -11.83 6.20
N PRO A 39 -11.53 -12.46 6.44
CA PRO A 39 -10.22 -11.84 6.23
C PRO A 39 -9.77 -11.81 4.75
N ASP A 40 -10.34 -12.69 3.93
CA ASP A 40 -9.87 -12.98 2.56
C ASP A 40 -9.77 -11.74 1.66
N PRO A 41 -10.73 -10.78 1.67
CA PRO A 41 -10.62 -9.61 0.81
C PRO A 41 -9.41 -8.73 1.12
N ALA A 42 -9.04 -8.60 2.40
CA ALA A 42 -7.95 -7.73 2.81
C ALA A 42 -6.58 -8.36 2.54
N PHE A 43 -6.44 -9.68 2.72
CA PHE A 43 -5.27 -10.42 2.26
C PHE A 43 -5.14 -10.39 0.74
N GLY A 44 -6.24 -10.57 0.01
CA GLY A 44 -6.27 -10.47 -1.45
C GLY A 44 -5.83 -9.10 -1.95
N LEU A 45 -6.36 -8.02 -1.35
CA LEU A 45 -5.95 -6.66 -1.68
C LEU A 45 -4.47 -6.41 -1.38
N ALA A 46 -3.95 -6.88 -0.23
CA ALA A 46 -2.53 -6.77 0.09
C ALA A 46 -1.64 -7.48 -0.94
N SER A 47 -2.07 -8.65 -1.45
CA SER A 47 -1.35 -9.36 -2.52
C SER A 47 -1.36 -8.60 -3.85
N VAL A 48 -2.45 -7.92 -4.20
CA VAL A 48 -2.51 -7.04 -5.37
C VAL A 48 -1.54 -5.86 -5.23
N LEU A 49 -1.47 -5.26 -4.05
CA LEU A 49 -0.53 -4.16 -3.77
C LEU A 49 0.94 -4.59 -3.89
N ASP A 50 1.28 -5.79 -3.42
CA ASP A 50 2.63 -6.35 -3.59
C ASP A 50 2.99 -6.51 -5.08
N GLU A 51 2.06 -6.99 -5.90
CA GLU A 51 2.27 -7.13 -7.35
C GLU A 51 2.48 -5.77 -8.04
N ILE A 52 1.71 -4.76 -7.63
CA ILE A 52 1.88 -3.37 -8.10
C ILE A 52 3.26 -2.83 -7.71
N ALA A 53 3.72 -3.09 -6.48
CA ALA A 53 5.02 -2.64 -5.99
C ALA A 53 6.19 -3.29 -6.75
N LEU A 54 6.04 -4.57 -7.14
CA LEU A 54 7.02 -5.28 -7.97
C LEU A 54 7.14 -4.66 -9.36
N ARG A 55 6.01 -4.39 -10.02
CA ARG A 55 5.93 -3.88 -11.40
C ARG A 55 5.92 -2.36 -11.53
N LEU A 56 6.16 -1.63 -10.45
CA LEU A 56 5.94 -0.18 -10.37
C LEU A 56 6.62 0.66 -11.48
N GLY A 57 7.80 0.22 -11.92
CA GLY A 57 8.55 0.86 -13.01
C GLY A 57 7.95 0.64 -14.40
N ASP A 58 7.19 -0.45 -14.58
CA ASP A 58 6.55 -0.84 -15.84
C ASP A 58 5.11 -0.28 -15.94
N LEU A 59 4.56 0.25 -14.84
CA LEU A 59 3.22 0.81 -14.81
C LEU A 59 3.16 2.19 -15.45
N ASP A 60 2.03 2.43 -16.12
CA ASP A 60 1.64 3.77 -16.59
C ASP A 60 1.65 4.76 -15.42
N VAL A 61 2.11 5.98 -15.69
CA VAL A 61 2.27 7.03 -14.69
C VAL A 61 0.95 7.36 -13.97
N ARG A 62 -0.20 7.27 -14.64
CA ARG A 62 -1.51 7.54 -14.03
C ARG A 62 -1.93 6.41 -13.11
N ILE A 63 -1.65 5.17 -13.47
CA ILE A 63 -1.92 4.00 -12.63
C ILE A 63 -1.06 4.06 -11.38
N ARG A 64 0.24 4.35 -11.52
CA ARG A 64 1.15 4.53 -10.38
C ARG A 64 0.68 5.66 -9.47
N ALA A 65 0.38 6.83 -10.02
CA ALA A 65 -0.11 7.96 -9.24
C ALA A 65 -1.39 7.61 -8.46
N LYS A 66 -2.35 6.93 -9.09
CA LYS A 66 -3.58 6.53 -8.40
C LYS A 66 -3.36 5.47 -7.33
N ALA A 67 -2.48 4.50 -7.56
CA ALA A 67 -2.12 3.50 -6.55
C ALA A 67 -1.45 4.16 -5.33
N VAL A 68 -0.55 5.11 -5.55
CA VAL A 68 0.11 5.89 -4.48
C VAL A 68 -0.89 6.73 -3.70
N GLU A 69 -1.82 7.42 -4.38
CA GLU A 69 -2.90 8.19 -3.76
C GLU A 69 -3.76 7.31 -2.84
N VAL A 70 -4.25 6.18 -3.35
CA VAL A 70 -5.09 5.25 -2.58
C VAL A 70 -4.32 4.64 -1.39
N CYS A 71 -3.06 4.27 -1.59
CA CYS A 71 -2.22 3.75 -0.50
C CYS A 71 -1.93 4.81 0.56
N ARG A 72 -1.78 6.08 0.15
CA ARG A 72 -1.62 7.20 1.09
C ARG A 72 -2.87 7.33 1.95
N ASP A 73 -4.04 7.39 1.33
CA ASP A 73 -5.31 7.46 2.06
C ASP A 73 -5.48 6.29 3.02
N LEU A 74 -5.13 5.07 2.59
CA LEU A 74 -5.23 3.88 3.43
C LEU A 74 -4.36 3.95 4.69
N VAL A 75 -3.16 4.52 4.56
CA VAL A 75 -2.22 4.69 5.68
C VAL A 75 -2.60 5.90 6.55
N GLU A 76 -3.07 6.99 5.95
CA GLU A 76 -3.40 8.24 6.64
C GLU A 76 -4.76 8.19 7.36
N LEU A 77 -5.80 7.64 6.73
CA LEU A 77 -7.13 7.45 7.33
C LEU A 77 -7.10 6.54 8.56
N ARG A 78 -6.04 5.75 8.73
CA ARG A 78 -5.87 4.78 9.82
C ARG A 78 -4.92 5.25 10.92
N ARG A 79 -4.36 6.46 10.82
CA ARG A 79 -3.62 7.07 11.93
C ARG A 79 -4.65 7.44 13.01
N PRO A 80 -4.58 6.90 14.25
CA PRO A 80 -5.53 7.27 15.29
C PRO A 80 -5.47 8.78 15.54
N ALA A 81 -6.65 9.38 15.79
CA ALA A 81 -6.84 10.82 15.99
C ALA A 81 -6.22 11.37 17.29
N ASP A 82 -5.41 10.60 18.00
CA ASP A 82 -4.85 11.00 19.30
C ASP A 82 -3.34 11.26 19.19
N GLN A 83 -3.02 12.55 19.06
CA GLN A 83 -1.82 13.17 19.63
C GLN A 83 -2.25 14.18 20.68
#